data_AF-U7MQG0-F1
#
_entry.id   AF-U7MQG0-F1
#
_cell.length_a   1.000
_cell.length_b   1.000
_cell.length_c   1.000
_cell.angle_alpha   90.00
_cell.angle_beta   90.00
_cell.angle_gamma   90.00
#
_symmetry.space_group_name_H-M   'P 1'
#
loop_
_entity.id
_entity.type
_entity.pdbx_description
1 polymer ?
#
loop_
_entity_poly.entity_id
_entity_poly.type
_entity_poly.pdbx_seq_one_letter_code
_entity_poly.pdbx_strand_id
1 'polypeptide(L)' 'MSRYSNEFKRDAVALCENNEDLSLKSASTELGINQASLHSWGKKHGTGKRFRTKALHYKAHVANDSERIRQ' A
#
# COMPACT_ATOMS: atom_id res chain seq x y z
N MET A 1 -5.07 -25.28 6.38
CA MET A 1 -5.73 -24.58 5.25
C MET A 1 -5.52 -23.08 5.41
N SER A 2 -5.11 -22.36 4.35
CA SER A 2 -5.07 -20.90 4.42
C SER A 2 -6.50 -20.38 4.51
N ARG A 3 -6.81 -19.52 5.49
CA ARG A 3 -8.16 -18.96 5.72
C ARG A 3 -8.71 -18.17 4.53
N TYR A 4 -7.83 -17.76 3.61
CA TYR A 4 -8.17 -16.98 2.43
C TYR A 4 -7.57 -17.65 1.18
N SER A 5 -8.35 -17.71 0.09
CA SER A 5 -7.90 -18.21 -1.20
C SER A 5 -6.81 -17.30 -1.80
N ASN A 6 -5.97 -17.84 -2.68
CA ASN A 6 -4.93 -17.03 -3.33
C ASN A 6 -5.53 -15.98 -4.28
N GLU A 7 -6.69 -16.27 -4.86
CA GLU A 7 -7.44 -15.32 -5.68
C GLU A 7 -7.89 -14.12 -4.86
N PHE A 8 -8.56 -14.37 -3.72
CA PHE A 8 -8.98 -13.31 -2.80
C PHE A 8 -7.82 -12.42 -2.33
N LYS A 9 -6.65 -13.02 -2.04
CA LYS A 9 -5.46 -12.25 -1.64
C LYS A 9 -4.95 -11.34 -2.75
N ARG A 10 -5.01 -11.77 -4.02
CA ARG A 10 -4.60 -10.96 -5.17
C ARG A 10 -5.58 -9.82 -5.43
N ASP A 11 -6.88 -10.11 -5.34
CA ASP A 11 -7.93 -9.10 -5.52
C ASP A 11 -7.89 -8.03 -4.43
N ALA A 12 -7.71 -8.44 -3.17
CA ALA A 12 -7.54 -7.50 -2.05
C ALA A 12 -6.34 -6.57 -2.25
N VAL A 13 -5.24 -7.10 -2.79
CA VAL A 13 -4.04 -6.32 -3.11
C VAL A 13 -4.28 -5.39 -4.30
N ALA A 14 -4.95 -5.85 -5.36
CA ALA A 14 -5.28 -5.05 -6.53
C ALA A 14 -6.22 -3.89 -6.18
N LEU A 15 -7.24 -4.13 -5.34
CA LEU A 15 -8.14 -3.10 -4.82
C LEU A 15 -7.35 -1.99 -4.11
N CYS A 16 -6.36 -2.39 -3.30
CA CYS A 16 -5.52 -1.45 -2.57
C CYS A 16 -4.44 -0.79 -3.44
N GLU A 17 -4.00 -1.39 -4.55
CA GLU A 17 -3.01 -0.81 -5.47
C GLU A 17 -3.63 0.13 -6.51
N ASN A 18 -4.90 -0.08 -6.89
CA ASN A 18 -5.56 0.68 -7.96
C ASN A 18 -6.32 1.92 -7.48
N ASN A 19 -6.73 2.01 -6.21
CA ASN A 19 -7.58 3.11 -5.71
C ASN A 19 -6.83 4.06 -4.79
N GLU A 20 -6.35 5.22 -5.28
CA GLU A 20 -5.38 6.10 -4.53
C GLU A 20 -5.96 6.67 -3.26
N ASP A 21 -7.28 6.83 -3.24
CA ASP A 21 -8.06 7.29 -2.10
C ASP A 21 -8.23 6.21 -1.01
N LEU A 22 -8.06 4.93 -1.36
CA LEU A 22 -8.19 3.82 -0.43
C LEU A 22 -6.85 3.54 0.27
N SER A 23 -6.82 3.89 1.56
CA SER A 23 -5.71 3.52 2.43
C SER A 23 -5.72 2.02 2.74
N LEU A 24 -4.54 1.47 3.07
CA LEU A 24 -4.39 0.07 3.52
C LEU A 24 -5.32 -0.28 4.69
N LYS A 25 -5.60 0.71 5.55
CA LYS A 25 -6.48 0.56 6.71
C LYS A 25 -7.94 0.49 6.26
N SER A 26 -8.38 1.40 5.41
CA SER A 26 -9.74 1.43 4.85
C SER A 26 -10.06 0.13 4.11
N ALA A 27 -9.17 -0.31 3.21
CA ALA A 27 -9.34 -1.57 2.49
C ALA A 27 -9.38 -2.79 3.44
N SER A 28 -8.57 -2.79 4.51
CA SER A 28 -8.62 -3.87 5.49
C SER A 28 -9.92 -3.91 6.29
N THR A 29 -10.49 -2.74 6.60
CA THR A 29 -11.79 -2.62 7.29
C THR A 29 -12.93 -3.07 6.39
N GLU A 30 -12.94 -2.65 5.13
CA GLU A 30 -13.96 -3.01 4.14
C GLU A 30 -13.98 -4.52 3.86
N LEU A 31 -12.80 -5.13 3.74
CA LEU A 31 -12.65 -6.57 3.50
C LEU A 31 -12.78 -7.41 4.79
N GLY A 32 -12.88 -6.79 5.96
CA GLY A 32 -12.94 -7.48 7.25
C GLY A 32 -11.68 -8.30 7.58
N ILE A 33 -10.51 -7.88 7.08
CA ILE A 33 -9.24 -8.60 7.23
C ILE A 33 -8.25 -7.83 8.11
N ASN A 34 -7.26 -8.55 8.63
CA ASN A 34 -6.18 -7.93 9.37
C ASN A 34 -5.27 -7.10 8.44
N GLN A 35 -5.06 -5.82 8.76
CA GLN A 35 -4.20 -4.91 7.99
C GLN A 35 -2.77 -5.45 7.77
N ALA A 36 -2.18 -6.15 8.75
CA ALA A 36 -0.84 -6.72 8.62
C ALA A 36 -0.82 -7.92 7.64
N SER A 37 -1.93 -8.65 7.53
CA SER A 37 -2.09 -9.71 6.52
C SER A 37 -2.15 -9.09 5.13
N LEU A 38 -2.96 -8.05 4.93
CA LEU A 38 -3.04 -7.32 3.67
C LEU A 38 -1.68 -6.71 3.26
N HIS A 39 -0.96 -6.14 4.21
CA HIS A 39 0.40 -5.63 3.99
C HIS A 39 1.38 -6.72 3.55
N SER A 40 1.31 -7.90 4.17
CA SER A 40 2.15 -9.05 3.81
C SER A 40 1.79 -9.62 2.44
N TRP A 41 0.52 -9.60 2.06
CA TRP A 41 0.06 -9.97 0.72
C TRP A 41 0.51 -8.95 -0.32
N GLY A 42 0.46 -7.66 -0.02
CA GLY A 42 0.99 -6.62 -0.90
C GLY A 42 2.48 -6.82 -1.21
N LYS A 43 3.28 -7.28 -0.25
CA LYS A 43 4.70 -7.62 -0.47
C LYS A 43 4.91 -8.87 -1.34
N LYS A 44 4.03 -9.87 -1.24
CA LYS A 44 4.19 -11.18 -1.93
C LYS A 44 3.47 -11.27 -3.27
N HIS A 45 2.36 -10.56 -3.41
CA HIS A 45 1.42 -10.64 -4.53
C HIS A 45 1.20 -9.29 -5.22
N GLY A 46 1.61 -8.18 -4.60
CA GLY A 46 1.49 -6.86 -5.22
C GLY A 46 2.48 -6.68 -6.36
N THR A 47 2.11 -5.81 -7.29
CA THR A 47 3.00 -5.42 -8.40
C THR A 47 4.11 -4.46 -7.93
N GLY A 48 4.05 -3.99 -6.68
CA GLY A 48 5.00 -3.04 -6.12
C GLY A 48 4.75 -1.61 -6.58
N LYS A 49 3.67 -1.38 -7.35
CA LYS A 49 3.31 -0.10 -7.97
C LYS A 49 2.99 0.98 -6.93
N ARG A 50 2.57 0.60 -5.71
CA ARG A 50 2.40 1.51 -4.56
C ARG A 50 3.48 1.44 -3.50
N PHE A 51 4.10 0.27 -3.33
CA PHE A 51 5.13 0.11 -2.32
C PHE A 51 6.45 0.82 -2.70
N ARG A 52 6.69 1.08 -3.99
CA ARG A 52 7.80 1.95 -4.44
C ARG A 52 7.45 3.45 -4.33
N THR A 53 6.19 3.82 -4.53
CA THR A 53 5.77 5.24 -4.60
C THR A 53 5.78 5.93 -3.24
N LYS A 54 5.46 5.24 -2.14
CA LYS A 54 5.62 5.83 -0.79
C LYS A 54 7.09 6.10 -0.43
N ALA A 55 8.02 5.27 -0.91
CA ALA A 55 9.45 5.54 -0.74
C ALA A 55 9.91 6.76 -1.55
N LEU A 56 9.34 6.96 -2.75
CA LEU A 56 9.67 8.11 -3.60
C LEU A 56 9.03 9.42 -3.10
N HIS A 57 7.76 9.41 -2.65
CA HIS A 57 7.11 10.60 -2.09
C HIS A 57 7.74 11.07 -0.77
N TYR A 58 8.21 10.15 0.08
CA TYR A 58 8.99 10.54 1.26
C TYR A 58 10.30 11.26 0.88
N LYS A 59 10.98 10.81 -0.18
CA LYS A 59 12.19 11.47 -0.69
C LYS A 59 11.91 12.82 -1.36
N ALA A 60 10.79 12.93 -2.08
CA ALA A 60 10.39 14.19 -2.72
C ALA A 60 9.97 15.26 -1.70
N HIS A 61 9.28 14.88 -0.61
CA HIS A 61 8.95 15.82 0.46
C HIS A 61 10.21 16.31 1.21
N VAL A 62 11.17 15.43 1.49
CA VAL A 62 12.43 15.80 2.16
C VAL A 62 13.32 16.69 1.29
N ALA A 63 13.32 16.48 -0.03
CA ALA A 63 14.04 17.34 -0.97
C ALA A 63 13.45 18.76 -1.02
N ASN A 64 12.13 18.89 -1.07
CA ASN A 64 11.46 20.20 -1.12
C ASN A 64 11.64 21.01 0.19
N ASP A 65 11.57 20.36 1.36
CA ASP A 65 11.81 21.03 2.64
C ASP A 65 13.25 21.56 2.77
N SER A 66 14.22 20.83 2.19
CA SER A 66 15.65 21.22 2.19
C SER A 66 15.96 22.44 1.32
N GLU A 67 15.16 22.70 0.27
CA GLU A 67 15.32 23.90 -0.58
C GLU A 67 14.69 25.15 0.03
N ARG A 68 13.63 25.02 0.83
CA ARG A 68 12.98 26.15 1.52
C ARG A 68 13.77 26.72 2.68
N ILE A 69 14.61 25.91 3.34
CA ILE A 69 15.42 26.33 4.50
C ILE A 69 16.70 27.09 4.05
N ARG A 70 16.97 27.17 2.75
CA ARG A 70 18.17 27.79 2.17
C ARG A 70 17.94 29.16 1.51
N GLN A 71 16.71 29.70 1.54
CA GLN A 71 16.38 31.04 1.06
C GLN A 71 16.30 32.07 2.18
#